data_AF-Q1ICJ6-F1
#
_entry.id   AF-Q1ICJ6-F1
#
_cell.length_a   1.000
_cell.length_b   1.000
_cell.length_c   1.000
_cell.angle_alpha   90.00
_cell.angle_beta   90.00
_cell.angle_gamma   90.00
#
_symmetry.space_group_name_H-M   'P 1'
#
loop_
_entity.id
_entity.type
_entity.pdbx_description
1 polymer ?
#
loop_
_entity_poly.entity_id
_entity_poly.type
_entity_poly.pdbx_seq_one_letter_code
_entity_poly.pdbx_strand_id
1 'polypeptide(L)'
;MGDTDTLDFNKARSYLIGFSTLVLLLWYFGADLSTFKLLGNEIKLKENVQNVWMVLAGINVYLWLRLYQRSPEGSFQFDLAMHELYEKTLIAVMKRLKKKEMREHALKLIEETPGNAQEKIKLLSFTPKGRMTYVERPTPPSREKPDRLTMIRKLESDVRNEINYGFYIHYTVDNNDHHQQGGQGFITTPSSLVAKLVQWYVFARGAVVSPWFFDQITPFALGGMSIGVAIFKWYQINFPHL
;
A
#
# COMPACT_ATOMS: atom_id res chain seq x y z
N MET A 1 22.56 2.00 -6.02
CA MET A 1 22.02 0.63 -5.95
C MET A 1 22.00 0.11 -7.37
N GLY A 2 22.85 -0.88 -7.65
CA GLY A 2 23.24 -1.25 -9.01
C GLY A 2 22.25 -2.17 -9.70
N ASP A 3 22.22 -2.11 -11.03
CA ASP A 3 21.38 -2.93 -11.92
C ASP A 3 21.52 -4.46 -11.70
N THR A 4 22.56 -4.88 -10.98
CA THR A 4 22.76 -6.27 -10.55
C THR A 4 21.78 -6.73 -9.48
N ASP A 5 21.38 -5.86 -8.54
CA ASP A 5 20.50 -6.23 -7.42
C ASP A 5 19.05 -6.45 -7.88
N THR A 6 18.61 -5.65 -8.87
CA THR A 6 17.28 -5.77 -9.49
C THR A 6 17.15 -7.04 -10.34
N LEU A 7 18.21 -7.41 -11.07
CA LEU A 7 18.26 -8.63 -11.86
C LEU A 7 18.16 -9.89 -10.97
N ASP A 8 18.89 -9.88 -9.85
CA ASP A 8 18.97 -11.02 -8.93
C ASP A 8 17.68 -11.23 -8.10
N PHE A 9 16.99 -10.14 -7.77
CA PHE A 9 15.65 -10.16 -7.16
C PHE A 9 14.61 -10.72 -8.13
N ASN A 10 14.57 -10.21 -9.37
CA ASN A 10 13.63 -10.66 -10.39
C ASN A 10 13.79 -12.15 -10.70
N LYS A 11 15.03 -12.65 -10.72
CA LYS A 11 15.33 -14.06 -10.92
C LYS A 11 14.83 -14.93 -9.76
N ALA A 12 15.10 -14.52 -8.52
CA ALA A 12 14.62 -15.23 -7.33
C ALA A 12 13.08 -15.27 -7.27
N ARG A 13 12.43 -14.16 -7.61
CA ARG A 13 10.97 -14.03 -7.69
C ARG A 13 10.38 -14.98 -8.72
N SER A 14 10.89 -14.96 -9.94
CA SER A 14 10.41 -15.82 -11.03
C SER A 14 10.58 -17.30 -10.71
N TYR A 15 11.69 -17.69 -10.06
CA TYR A 15 11.86 -19.07 -9.59
C TYR A 15 10.82 -19.43 -8.53
N LEU A 16 10.61 -18.61 -7.50
CA LEU A 16 9.62 -18.91 -6.47
C LEU A 16 8.22 -19.04 -7.07
N ILE A 17 7.80 -18.11 -7.94
CA ILE A 17 6.48 -18.19 -8.60
C ILE A 17 6.38 -19.46 -9.45
N GLY A 18 7.39 -19.75 -10.27
CA GLY A 18 7.39 -20.91 -11.16
C GLY A 18 7.30 -22.22 -10.39
N PHE A 19 8.18 -22.44 -9.41
CA PHE A 19 8.18 -23.64 -8.57
C PHE A 19 6.92 -23.76 -7.72
N SER A 20 6.43 -22.66 -7.14
CA SER A 20 5.21 -22.67 -6.34
C SER A 20 3.99 -23.05 -7.17
N THR A 21 3.91 -22.50 -8.39
CA THR A 21 2.83 -22.80 -9.34
C THR A 21 2.88 -24.26 -9.77
N LEU A 22 4.07 -24.80 -10.08
CA LEU A 22 4.23 -26.21 -10.43
C LEU A 22 3.75 -27.13 -9.30
N VAL A 23 4.13 -26.84 -8.05
CA VAL A 23 3.69 -27.63 -6.88
C VAL A 23 2.18 -27.54 -6.66
N LEU A 24 1.59 -26.35 -6.84
CA LEU A 24 0.14 -26.19 -6.75
C LEU A 24 -0.61 -26.92 -7.87
N LEU A 25 -0.07 -26.93 -9.10
CA LEU A 25 -0.63 -27.71 -10.21
C LEU A 25 -0.54 -29.22 -9.96
N LEU A 26 0.62 -29.70 -9.48
CA LEU A 26 0.80 -31.10 -9.09
C LEU A 26 -0.23 -31.51 -8.04
N TRP A 27 -0.51 -30.63 -7.08
CA TRP A 27 -1.52 -30.85 -6.06
C TRP A 27 -2.93 -30.84 -6.64
N TYR A 28 -3.26 -29.82 -7.44
CA TYR A 28 -4.60 -29.62 -8.02
C TYR A 28 -5.01 -30.79 -8.93
N PHE A 29 -4.10 -31.26 -9.78
CA PHE A 29 -4.36 -32.41 -10.65
C PHE A 29 -4.34 -33.74 -9.90
N GLY A 30 -4.07 -33.72 -8.59
CA GLY A 30 -3.91 -34.94 -7.80
C GLY A 30 -2.90 -35.86 -8.44
N ALA A 31 -1.82 -35.29 -9.01
CA ALA A 31 -0.84 -36.04 -9.76
C ALA A 31 -0.25 -37.10 -8.83
N ASP A 32 -0.71 -38.33 -9.00
CA ASP A 32 -0.15 -39.48 -8.33
C ASP A 32 1.23 -39.68 -8.96
N LEU A 33 2.24 -39.11 -8.30
CA LEU A 33 3.65 -39.11 -8.73
C LEU A 33 4.19 -40.53 -8.89
N SER A 34 3.40 -41.56 -8.56
CA SER A 34 3.61 -42.97 -8.89
C SER A 34 3.62 -43.26 -10.40
N THR A 35 2.95 -42.45 -11.24
CA THR A 35 2.91 -42.65 -12.69
C THR A 35 2.95 -41.31 -13.42
N PHE A 36 4.14 -40.90 -13.86
CA PHE A 36 4.28 -39.73 -14.71
C PHE A 36 4.07 -40.16 -16.17
N LYS A 37 2.97 -39.70 -16.78
CA LYS A 37 2.69 -39.88 -18.22
C LYS A 37 3.23 -38.69 -18.99
N LEU A 38 4.49 -38.77 -19.42
CA LEU A 38 5.03 -37.84 -20.42
C LEU A 38 5.11 -38.59 -21.76
N LEU A 39 4.48 -38.06 -22.82
CA LEU A 39 4.60 -38.57 -24.20
C LEU A 39 4.19 -40.05 -24.38
N GLY A 40 3.16 -40.51 -23.67
CA GLY A 40 2.61 -41.87 -23.85
C GLY A 40 3.43 -42.98 -23.19
N ASN A 41 4.49 -42.65 -22.44
CA ASN A 41 5.25 -43.62 -21.67
C ASN A 41 5.01 -43.42 -20.16
N GLU A 42 4.59 -44.50 -19.49
CA GLU A 42 4.33 -44.51 -18.05
C GLU A 42 5.65 -44.80 -17.31
N ILE A 43 6.28 -43.77 -16.74
CA ILE A 43 7.42 -43.97 -15.86
C ILE A 43 6.87 -44.18 -14.44
N LYS A 44 6.93 -45.43 -13.96
CA LYS A 44 6.59 -45.79 -12.57
C LYS A 44 7.76 -45.44 -11.65
N LEU A 45 7.70 -44.29 -10.98
CA LEU A 45 8.60 -43.95 -9.88
C LEU A 45 8.23 -44.82 -8.68
N LYS A 46 8.91 -45.97 -8.52
CA LYS A 46 8.49 -47.03 -7.58
C LYS A 46 9.11 -46.93 -6.19
N GLU A 47 10.11 -46.07 -5.99
CA GLU A 47 10.76 -45.87 -4.68
C GLU A 47 10.72 -44.38 -4.29
N ASN A 48 10.35 -44.11 -3.03
CA ASN A 48 10.39 -42.79 -2.38
C ASN A 48 9.36 -41.71 -2.76
N VAL A 49 8.27 -42.07 -3.47
CA VAL A 49 7.16 -41.12 -3.78
C VAL A 49 6.57 -40.47 -2.51
N GLN A 50 6.60 -41.18 -1.38
CA GLN A 50 6.14 -40.70 -0.07
C GLN A 50 6.87 -39.43 0.43
N ASN A 51 8.13 -39.24 0.04
CA ASN A 51 8.96 -38.11 0.49
C ASN A 51 9.09 -36.98 -0.54
N VAL A 52 8.58 -37.16 -1.77
CA VAL A 52 8.68 -36.15 -2.84
C VAL A 52 8.03 -34.83 -2.43
N TRP A 53 6.88 -34.88 -1.78
CA TRP A 53 6.21 -33.68 -1.26
C TRP A 53 7.04 -32.95 -0.20
N MET A 54 7.80 -33.67 0.63
CA MET A 54 8.72 -33.06 1.59
C MET A 54 9.89 -32.38 0.89
N VAL A 55 10.46 -32.99 -0.15
CA VAL A 55 11.52 -32.38 -0.96
C VAL A 55 11.03 -31.12 -1.67
N LEU A 56 9.82 -31.15 -2.24
CA LEU A 56 9.18 -29.99 -2.86
C LEU A 56 8.94 -28.86 -1.84
N ALA A 57 8.49 -29.20 -0.63
CA ALA A 57 8.36 -28.23 0.45
C ALA A 57 9.72 -27.62 0.82
N GLY A 58 10.77 -28.44 0.95
CA GLY A 58 12.13 -27.97 1.25
C GLY A 58 12.69 -27.02 0.19
N ILE A 59 12.51 -27.33 -1.10
CA ILE A 59 12.91 -26.46 -2.22
C ILE A 59 12.14 -25.13 -2.15
N ASN A 60 10.82 -25.17 -1.94
CA ASN A 60 10.04 -23.94 -1.85
C ASN A 60 10.37 -23.11 -0.61
N VAL A 61 10.65 -23.72 0.54
CA VAL A 61 11.14 -23.02 1.75
C VAL A 61 12.46 -22.32 1.45
N TYR A 62 13.40 -23.02 0.81
CA TYR A 62 14.68 -22.44 0.41
C TYR A 62 14.49 -21.23 -0.53
N LEU A 63 13.65 -21.37 -1.57
CA LEU A 63 13.36 -20.28 -2.51
C LEU A 63 12.64 -19.11 -1.83
N TRP A 64 11.74 -19.39 -0.89
CA TRP A 64 11.02 -18.39 -0.11
C TRP A 64 11.97 -17.58 0.78
N LEU A 65 12.86 -18.26 1.52
CA LEU A 65 13.90 -17.62 2.33
C LEU A 65 14.91 -16.85 1.48
N ARG A 66 15.29 -17.40 0.33
CA ARG A 66 16.21 -16.73 -0.61
C ARG A 66 15.60 -15.45 -1.18
N LEU A 67 14.31 -15.45 -1.51
CA LEU A 67 13.60 -14.24 -1.94
C LEU A 67 13.52 -13.22 -0.80
N TYR A 68 13.29 -13.68 0.44
CA TYR A 68 13.26 -12.83 1.62
C TYR A 68 14.61 -12.11 1.84
N GLN A 69 15.73 -12.85 1.79
CA GLN A 69 17.07 -12.30 1.95
C GLN A 69 17.47 -11.31 0.85
N ARG A 70 16.96 -11.51 -0.37
CA ARG A 70 17.25 -10.64 -1.53
C ARG A 70 16.23 -9.51 -1.71
N SER A 71 15.23 -9.43 -0.85
CA SER A 71 14.22 -8.39 -0.92
C SER A 71 14.84 -7.04 -0.53
N PRO A 72 14.71 -5.98 -1.35
CA PRO A 72 15.29 -4.69 -1.04
C PRO A 72 14.70 -4.10 0.24
N GLU A 73 15.48 -3.33 0.98
CA GLU A 73 15.05 -2.74 2.25
C GLU A 73 13.78 -1.89 2.09
N GLY A 74 12.74 -2.20 2.86
CA GLY A 74 11.46 -1.52 2.79
C GLY A 74 10.59 -1.90 1.59
N SER A 75 10.84 -3.06 0.97
CA SER A 75 9.93 -3.74 0.05
C SER A 75 8.52 -3.90 0.62
N PHE A 76 8.42 -4.35 1.86
CA PHE A 76 7.11 -4.50 2.54
C PHE A 76 6.47 -3.18 2.99
N GLN A 77 7.11 -2.03 2.74
CA GLN A 77 6.54 -0.71 3.04
C GLN A 77 5.92 -0.11 1.78
N PHE A 78 4.94 0.78 1.97
CA PHE A 78 4.29 1.46 0.85
C PHE A 78 5.33 2.17 -0.04
N ASP A 79 5.22 1.92 -1.34
CA ASP A 79 5.96 2.66 -2.36
C ASP A 79 5.40 4.08 -2.51
N LEU A 80 5.96 4.85 -3.45
CA LEU A 80 5.54 6.24 -3.66
C LEU A 80 4.08 6.31 -4.13
N ALA A 81 3.66 5.41 -5.02
CA ALA A 81 2.30 5.36 -5.54
C ALA A 81 1.27 5.08 -4.43
N MET A 82 1.58 4.15 -3.53
CA MET A 82 0.75 3.84 -2.36
C MET A 82 0.72 4.99 -1.36
N HIS A 83 1.83 5.71 -1.18
CA HIS A 83 1.85 6.93 -0.38
C HIS A 83 0.97 8.02 -0.97
N GLU A 84 1.03 8.28 -2.27
CA GLU A 84 0.15 9.26 -2.92
C GLU A 84 -1.32 8.86 -2.86
N LEU A 85 -1.63 7.57 -2.99
CA LEU A 85 -2.99 7.05 -2.82
C LEU A 85 -3.47 7.23 -1.39
N TYR A 86 -2.59 6.99 -0.40
CA TYR A 86 -2.86 7.24 1.01
C TYR A 86 -3.14 8.72 1.27
N GLU A 87 -2.27 9.61 0.80
CA GLU A 87 -2.43 11.07 0.97
C GLU A 87 -3.77 11.56 0.41
N LYS A 88 -4.08 11.20 -0.84
CA LYS A 88 -5.33 11.58 -1.51
C LYS A 88 -6.55 11.09 -0.74
N THR A 89 -6.49 9.86 -0.24
CA THR A 89 -7.59 9.25 0.51
C THR A 89 -7.77 9.91 1.88
N LEU A 90 -6.67 10.17 2.59
CA LEU A 90 -6.70 10.82 3.91
C LEU A 90 -7.25 12.24 3.80
N ILE A 91 -6.83 13.01 2.80
CA ILE A 91 -7.37 14.35 2.51
C ILE A 91 -8.88 14.26 2.20
N ALA A 92 -9.31 13.31 1.38
CA ALA A 92 -10.73 13.18 1.05
C ALA A 92 -11.59 12.80 2.27
N VAL A 93 -11.10 11.90 3.12
CA VAL A 93 -11.79 11.47 4.35
C VAL A 93 -11.84 12.60 5.36
N MET A 94 -10.71 13.26 5.63
CA MET A 94 -10.66 14.38 6.57
C MET A 94 -11.50 15.58 6.09
N LYS A 95 -11.53 15.85 4.78
CA LYS A 95 -12.42 16.85 4.19
C LYS A 95 -13.90 16.57 4.48
N ARG A 96 -14.30 15.30 4.52
CA ARG A 96 -15.68 14.89 4.85
C ARG A 96 -15.95 15.00 6.36
N LEU A 97 -15.03 14.49 7.19
CA LEU A 97 -15.18 14.50 8.65
C LEU A 97 -15.21 15.93 9.22
N LYS A 98 -14.31 16.79 8.75
CA LYS A 98 -14.13 18.17 9.26
C LYS A 98 -14.87 19.23 8.44
N LYS A 99 -15.83 18.83 7.61
CA LYS A 99 -16.58 19.75 6.72
C LYS A 99 -17.26 20.89 7.47
N LYS A 100 -17.85 20.60 8.64
CA LYS A 100 -18.56 21.60 9.45
C LYS A 100 -17.58 22.61 10.05
N GLU A 101 -16.54 22.13 10.73
CA GLU A 101 -15.49 22.96 11.33
C GLU A 101 -14.79 23.84 10.29
N MET A 102 -14.49 23.31 9.11
CA MET A 102 -13.90 24.11 8.02
C MET A 102 -14.84 25.19 7.50
N ARG A 103 -16.17 24.95 7.48
CA ARG A 103 -17.16 25.95 7.08
C ARG A 103 -17.27 27.06 8.14
N GLU A 104 -17.27 26.70 9.41
CA GLU A 104 -17.26 27.66 10.53
C GLU A 104 -16.00 28.52 10.51
N HIS A 105 -14.83 27.91 10.28
CA HIS A 105 -13.58 28.63 10.11
C HIS A 105 -13.62 29.59 8.91
N ALA A 106 -14.19 29.14 7.78
CA ALA A 106 -14.36 30.00 6.61
C ALA A 106 -15.29 31.19 6.88
N LEU A 107 -16.36 31.01 7.66
CA LEU A 107 -17.26 32.10 8.04
C LEU A 107 -16.55 33.12 8.95
N LYS A 108 -15.80 32.65 9.95
CA LYS A 108 -14.99 33.52 10.81
C LYS A 108 -14.00 34.37 10.01
N LEU A 109 -13.32 33.77 9.02
CA LEU A 109 -12.42 34.50 8.14
C LEU A 109 -13.11 35.62 7.36
N ILE A 110 -14.37 35.42 6.95
CA ILE A 110 -15.15 36.44 6.23
C ILE A 110 -15.57 37.56 7.20
N GLU A 111 -15.98 37.22 8.43
CA GLU A 111 -16.37 38.17 9.48
C GLU A 111 -15.19 39.03 9.96
N GLU A 112 -14.00 38.44 10.09
CA GLU A 112 -12.77 39.12 10.48
C GLU A 112 -12.16 39.97 9.34
N THR A 113 -12.65 39.82 8.11
CA THR A 113 -12.18 40.64 6.99
C THR A 113 -12.66 42.09 7.19
N PRO A 114 -11.74 43.07 7.23
CA PRO A 114 -12.09 44.47 7.50
C PRO A 114 -13.04 44.99 6.43
N GLY A 115 -14.23 45.44 6.86
CA GLY A 115 -15.32 45.92 6.00
C GLY A 115 -16.63 45.13 6.12
N ASN A 116 -16.62 43.91 6.67
CA ASN A 116 -17.79 43.02 6.65
C ASN A 116 -18.56 42.91 7.98
N ALA A 117 -18.15 43.62 9.03
CA ALA A 117 -18.55 43.34 10.42
C ALA A 117 -20.03 43.63 10.78
N GLN A 118 -20.84 44.22 9.89
CA GLN A 118 -22.23 44.60 10.16
C GLN A 118 -23.22 44.25 9.02
N GLU A 119 -22.76 43.66 7.92
CA GLU A 119 -23.57 43.47 6.72
C GLU A 119 -24.09 42.03 6.58
N LYS A 120 -25.15 41.81 5.78
CA LYS A 120 -25.74 40.49 5.58
C LYS A 120 -24.85 39.64 4.67
N ILE A 121 -23.89 38.93 5.27
CA ILE A 121 -22.98 38.04 4.55
C ILE A 121 -23.73 36.78 4.12
N LYS A 122 -23.73 36.48 2.82
CA LYS A 122 -24.25 35.21 2.28
C LYS A 122 -23.14 34.46 1.56
N LEU A 123 -22.73 33.33 2.16
CA LEU A 123 -21.77 32.40 1.56
C LEU A 123 -22.41 31.67 0.37
N LEU A 124 -21.90 31.90 -0.83
CA LEU A 124 -22.37 31.26 -2.06
C LEU A 124 -21.68 29.92 -2.29
N SER A 125 -20.34 29.90 -2.23
CA SER A 125 -19.59 28.66 -2.44
C SER A 125 -18.32 28.59 -1.60
N PHE A 126 -17.94 27.36 -1.27
CA PHE A 126 -16.81 27.04 -0.42
C PHE A 126 -16.13 25.78 -0.95
N THR A 127 -14.88 25.93 -1.43
CA THR A 127 -14.11 24.82 -1.98
C THR A 127 -12.80 24.65 -1.21
N PRO A 128 -12.71 23.66 -0.29
CA PRO A 128 -11.48 23.38 0.43
C PRO A 128 -10.56 22.48 -0.41
N LYS A 129 -9.28 22.85 -0.47
CA LYS A 129 -8.20 22.11 -1.12
C LYS A 129 -7.16 21.73 -0.08
N GLY A 130 -7.09 20.45 0.26
CA GLY A 130 -6.13 19.93 1.25
C GLY A 130 -4.78 19.60 0.64
N ARG A 131 -3.72 19.84 1.41
CA ARG A 131 -2.34 19.43 1.13
C ARG A 131 -1.69 18.96 2.43
N MET A 132 -0.79 17.99 2.36
CA MET A 132 0.00 17.59 3.52
C MET A 132 1.04 18.67 3.83
N THR A 133 1.20 19.07 5.09
CA THR A 133 2.11 20.17 5.47
C THR A 133 3.58 19.83 5.31
N TYR A 134 3.98 18.56 5.39
CA TYR A 134 5.38 18.17 5.18
C TYR A 134 5.89 18.47 3.76
N VAL A 135 4.99 18.65 2.78
CA VAL A 135 5.35 19.03 1.41
C VAL A 135 5.87 20.48 1.35
N GLU A 136 5.46 21.31 2.29
CA GLU A 136 5.79 22.74 2.34
C GLU A 136 6.99 23.02 3.26
N ARG A 137 7.50 22.01 3.99
CA ARG A 137 8.66 22.18 4.87
C ARG A 137 9.93 22.32 4.03
N PRO A 138 10.80 23.31 4.32
CA PRO A 138 12.05 23.48 3.61
C PRO A 138 12.92 22.23 3.86
N THR A 139 13.30 21.57 2.77
CA THR A 139 14.32 20.52 2.80
C THR A 139 15.60 21.11 3.40
N PRO A 140 16.23 20.48 4.41
CA PRO A 140 17.50 20.96 4.94
C PRO A 140 18.52 21.08 3.79
N PRO A 141 19.39 22.10 3.80
CA PRO A 141 20.39 22.31 2.75
C PRO A 141 21.45 21.20 2.82
N SER A 142 21.13 20.04 2.23
CA SER A 142 22.02 18.90 2.06
C SER A 142 22.48 18.84 0.60
N ARG A 143 23.75 18.46 0.38
CA ARG A 143 24.36 18.31 -0.96
C ARG A 143 23.67 17.25 -1.83
N GLU A 144 22.97 16.31 -1.21
CA GLU A 144 22.13 15.32 -1.89
C GLU A 144 20.68 15.57 -1.48
N LYS A 145 19.80 15.80 -2.45
CA LYS A 145 18.35 15.82 -2.22
C LYS A 145 17.95 14.40 -1.79
N PRO A 146 17.54 14.17 -0.53
CA PRO A 146 17.08 12.86 -0.11
C PRO A 146 15.91 12.41 -0.98
N ASP A 147 15.85 11.13 -1.33
CA ASP A 147 14.70 10.54 -2.02
C ASP A 147 13.42 10.83 -1.20
N ARG A 148 12.35 11.27 -1.88
CA ARG A 148 11.09 11.69 -1.26
C ARG A 148 10.52 10.62 -0.33
N LEU A 149 10.69 9.35 -0.70
CA LEU A 149 10.26 8.20 0.10
C LEU A 149 11.01 8.11 1.44
N THR A 150 12.33 8.29 1.40
CA THR A 150 13.17 8.25 2.61
C THR A 150 12.88 9.40 3.56
N MET A 151 12.51 10.58 3.04
CA MET A 151 12.02 11.68 3.88
C MET A 151 10.75 11.27 4.60
N ILE A 152 9.72 10.82 3.86
CA ILE A 152 8.40 10.47 4.39
C ILE A 152 8.50 9.42 5.52
N ARG A 153 9.39 8.43 5.36
CA ARG A 153 9.60 7.36 6.36
C ARG A 153 10.24 7.84 7.66
N LYS A 154 10.98 8.94 7.65
CA LYS A 154 11.66 9.50 8.83
C LYS A 154 10.80 10.49 9.61
N LEU A 155 9.65 10.91 9.08
CA LEU A 155 8.75 11.82 9.79
C LEU A 155 7.95 11.10 10.87
N GLU A 156 7.80 11.75 12.01
CA GLU A 156 6.86 11.34 13.05
C GLU A 156 5.42 11.34 12.51
N SER A 157 4.58 10.47 13.08
CA SER A 157 3.25 10.18 12.52
C SER A 157 2.28 11.36 12.60
N ASP A 158 2.47 12.27 13.55
CA ASP A 158 1.70 13.49 13.74
C ASP A 158 2.00 14.50 12.64
N VAL A 159 3.28 14.75 12.38
CA VAL A 159 3.78 15.64 11.33
C VAL A 159 3.47 15.08 9.94
N ARG A 160 3.66 13.76 9.76
CA ARG A 160 3.41 13.09 8.48
C ARG A 160 1.96 13.16 8.05
N ASN A 161 1.02 13.17 8.99
CA ASN A 161 -0.41 13.13 8.66
C ASN A 161 -1.10 14.50 8.80
N GLU A 162 -0.36 15.55 9.12
CA GLU A 162 -0.92 16.90 9.23
C GLU A 162 -1.33 17.43 7.86
N ILE A 163 -2.56 17.95 7.78
CA ILE A 163 -3.18 18.43 6.56
C ILE A 163 -3.50 19.92 6.73
N ASN A 164 -3.05 20.73 5.79
CA ASN A 164 -3.45 22.11 5.64
C ASN A 164 -4.53 22.22 4.54
N TYR A 165 -5.69 22.76 4.89
CA TYR A 165 -6.75 23.08 3.93
C TYR A 165 -6.72 24.56 3.59
N GLY A 166 -6.33 24.86 2.35
CA GLY A 166 -6.56 26.17 1.75
C GLY A 166 -8.01 26.29 1.26
N PHE A 167 -8.55 27.51 1.31
CA PHE A 167 -9.94 27.78 0.96
C PHE A 167 -10.05 28.70 -0.25
N TYR A 168 -10.95 28.34 -1.16
CA TYR A 168 -11.56 29.27 -2.10
C TYR A 168 -12.97 29.59 -1.61
N ILE A 169 -13.21 30.86 -1.29
CA ILE A 169 -14.47 31.33 -0.71
C ILE A 169 -15.10 32.32 -1.69
N HIS A 170 -16.36 32.09 -2.03
CA HIS A 170 -17.19 33.00 -2.80
C HIS A 170 -18.37 33.43 -1.91
N TYR A 171 -18.47 34.72 -1.62
CA TYR A 171 -19.51 35.27 -0.75
C TYR A 171 -20.05 36.59 -1.32
N THR A 172 -21.25 36.95 -0.88
CA THR A 172 -21.89 38.23 -1.21
C THR A 172 -22.02 39.07 0.04
N VAL A 173 -21.76 40.36 -0.10
CA VAL A 173 -22.00 41.38 0.91
C VAL A 173 -22.79 42.50 0.23
N ASP A 174 -23.99 42.79 0.73
CA ASP A 174 -24.89 43.80 0.16
C ASP A 174 -25.09 43.70 -1.38
N ASN A 175 -25.25 42.45 -1.85
CA ASN A 175 -25.39 42.06 -3.27
C ASN A 175 -24.14 42.28 -4.15
N ASN A 176 -22.98 42.62 -3.57
CA ASN A 176 -21.71 42.63 -4.27
C ASN A 176 -21.00 41.28 -4.09
N ASP A 177 -20.46 40.74 -5.20
CA ASP A 177 -19.72 39.47 -5.20
C ASP A 177 -18.27 39.68 -4.76
N HIS A 178 -17.82 38.86 -3.82
CA HIS A 178 -16.46 38.85 -3.31
C HIS A 178 -15.84 37.45 -3.41
N HIS A 179 -14.60 37.42 -3.90
CA HIS A 179 -13.79 36.20 -3.97
C HIS A 179 -12.59 36.32 -3.06
N GLN A 180 -12.39 35.35 -2.18
CA GLN A 180 -11.22 35.26 -1.34
C GLN A 180 -10.43 33.98 -1.66
N GLN A 181 -9.16 34.18 -2.00
CA GLN A 181 -8.16 33.13 -2.20
C GLN A 181 -7.02 33.32 -1.20
N GLY A 182 -6.67 32.27 -0.46
CA GLY A 182 -5.41 32.25 0.30
C GLY A 182 -5.43 32.95 1.66
N GLY A 183 -6.54 32.88 2.41
CA GLY A 183 -6.53 33.22 3.84
C GLY A 183 -5.79 32.18 4.71
N GLN A 184 -5.80 32.38 6.04
CA GLN A 184 -5.23 31.42 7.00
C GLN A 184 -5.87 30.04 6.78
N GLY A 185 -5.03 29.06 6.41
CA GLY A 185 -5.48 27.69 6.14
C GLY A 185 -5.94 26.99 7.41
N PHE A 186 -6.87 26.04 7.27
CA PHE A 186 -7.29 25.19 8.39
C PHE A 186 -6.36 23.99 8.48
N ILE A 187 -5.53 24.00 9.52
CA ILE A 187 -4.60 22.91 9.82
C ILE A 187 -5.33 21.90 10.70
N THR A 188 -5.27 20.62 10.31
CA THR A 188 -5.86 19.53 11.09
C THR A 188 -4.98 18.30 11.05
N THR A 189 -4.89 17.63 12.20
CA THR A 189 -4.23 16.35 12.35
C THR A 189 -5.30 15.26 12.53
N PRO A 190 -5.30 14.19 11.71
CA PRO A 190 -6.21 13.08 11.89
C PRO A 190 -5.87 12.32 13.18
N SER A 191 -6.87 11.80 13.86
CA SER A 191 -6.63 10.87 14.97
C SER A 191 -5.96 9.60 14.46
N SER A 192 -5.17 8.95 15.33
CA SER A 192 -4.42 7.74 14.98
C SER A 192 -5.32 6.62 14.44
N LEU A 193 -6.57 6.55 14.91
CA LEU A 193 -7.56 5.58 14.42
C LEU A 193 -7.97 5.87 12.97
N VAL A 194 -8.25 7.13 12.62
CA VAL A 194 -8.61 7.51 11.25
C VAL A 194 -7.45 7.24 10.30
N ALA A 195 -6.23 7.61 10.70
CA ALA A 195 -5.03 7.33 9.91
C ALA A 195 -4.85 5.82 9.66
N LYS A 196 -4.99 4.98 10.70
CA LYS A 196 -4.91 3.51 10.58
C LYS A 196 -6.01 2.93 9.69
N LEU A 197 -7.25 3.41 9.80
CA LEU A 197 -8.36 2.93 8.96
C LEU A 197 -8.15 3.29 7.49
N VAL A 198 -7.70 4.52 7.21
CA VAL A 198 -7.35 4.94 5.85
C VAL A 198 -6.18 4.14 5.32
N GLN A 199 -5.16 3.88 6.15
CA GLN A 199 -4.03 3.04 5.77
C GLN A 199 -4.48 1.62 5.40
N TRP A 200 -5.37 1.01 6.18
CA TRP A 200 -5.95 -0.31 5.89
C TRP A 200 -6.77 -0.32 4.61
N TYR A 201 -7.62 0.69 4.41
CA TYR A 201 -8.40 0.82 3.19
C TYR A 201 -7.51 0.98 1.96
N VAL A 202 -6.47 1.81 2.06
CA VAL A 202 -5.50 2.03 0.97
C VAL A 202 -4.68 0.78 0.73
N PHE A 203 -4.30 0.04 1.77
CA PHE A 203 -3.66 -1.27 1.63
C PHE A 203 -4.54 -2.25 0.85
N ALA A 204 -5.81 -2.41 1.25
CA ALA A 204 -6.74 -3.31 0.58
C ALA A 204 -6.99 -2.89 -0.88
N ARG A 205 -7.16 -1.59 -1.14
CA ARG A 205 -7.33 -1.07 -2.50
C ARG A 205 -6.05 -1.22 -3.33
N GLY A 206 -4.91 -0.94 -2.73
CA GLY A 206 -3.59 -1.07 -3.33
C GLY A 206 -3.23 -2.51 -3.64
N ALA A 207 -3.68 -3.46 -2.83
CA ALA A 207 -3.52 -4.88 -3.12
C ALA A 207 -4.18 -5.30 -4.44
N VAL A 208 -5.29 -4.63 -4.81
CA VAL A 208 -6.02 -4.92 -6.05
C VAL A 208 -5.46 -4.14 -7.25
N VAL A 209 -5.04 -2.89 -7.03
CA VAL A 209 -4.75 -1.94 -8.13
C VAL A 209 -3.26 -1.69 -8.34
N SER A 210 -2.43 -1.81 -7.32
CA SER A 210 -1.00 -1.47 -7.41
C SER A 210 -0.15 -2.67 -7.85
N PRO A 211 0.74 -2.50 -8.84
CA PRO A 211 1.75 -3.50 -9.21
C PRO A 211 2.60 -3.95 -8.01
N TRP A 212 2.84 -3.07 -7.03
CA TRP A 212 3.63 -3.37 -5.83
C TRP A 212 3.18 -4.63 -5.09
N PHE A 213 1.86 -4.84 -4.94
CA PHE A 213 1.34 -6.02 -4.25
C PHE A 213 1.66 -7.30 -5.02
N PHE A 214 1.42 -7.29 -6.33
CA PHE A 214 1.72 -8.43 -7.19
C PHE A 214 3.22 -8.68 -7.36
N ASP A 215 4.02 -7.62 -7.37
CA ASP A 215 5.45 -7.71 -7.57
C ASP A 215 6.20 -8.17 -6.33
N GLN A 216 5.71 -7.80 -5.14
CA GLN A 216 6.45 -8.02 -3.89
C GLN A 216 5.74 -8.94 -2.90
N ILE A 217 4.41 -8.93 -2.78
CA ILE A 217 3.67 -9.71 -1.78
C ILE A 217 3.20 -11.06 -2.34
N THR A 218 2.65 -11.05 -3.55
CA THR A 218 2.12 -12.27 -4.20
C THR A 218 3.13 -13.43 -4.28
N PRO A 219 4.43 -13.22 -4.59
CA PRO A 219 5.41 -14.30 -4.62
C PRO A 219 5.56 -15.01 -3.26
N PHE A 220 5.58 -14.25 -2.16
CA PHE A 220 5.65 -14.82 -0.82
C PHE A 220 4.36 -15.54 -0.42
N ALA A 221 3.19 -14.98 -0.78
CA ALA A 221 1.91 -15.60 -0.52
C ALA A 221 1.76 -16.93 -1.26
N LEU A 222 2.09 -16.96 -2.56
CA LEU A 222 2.08 -18.18 -3.37
C LEU A 222 3.09 -19.21 -2.87
N GLY A 223 4.31 -18.78 -2.53
CA GLY A 223 5.33 -19.65 -1.94
C GLY A 223 4.86 -20.26 -0.63
N GLY A 224 4.30 -19.45 0.27
CA GLY A 224 3.75 -19.93 1.55
C GLY A 224 2.60 -20.93 1.36
N MET A 225 1.66 -20.63 0.46
CA MET A 225 0.57 -21.55 0.11
C MET A 225 1.10 -22.88 -0.44
N SER A 226 2.08 -22.81 -1.34
CA SER A 226 2.69 -23.99 -1.96
C SER A 226 3.42 -24.87 -0.96
N ILE A 227 4.16 -24.27 -0.02
CA ILE A 227 4.80 -24.97 1.09
C ILE A 227 3.74 -25.65 1.96
N GLY A 228 2.68 -24.93 2.33
CA GLY A 228 1.59 -25.46 3.15
C GLY A 228 0.90 -26.66 2.50
N VAL A 229 0.59 -26.55 1.21
CA VAL A 229 0.01 -27.64 0.41
C VAL A 229 0.92 -28.86 0.35
N ALA A 230 2.22 -28.65 0.12
CA ALA A 230 3.19 -29.74 0.04
C ALA A 230 3.34 -30.47 1.39
N ILE A 231 3.41 -29.73 2.49
CA ILE A 231 3.45 -30.31 3.85
C ILE A 231 2.14 -31.05 4.15
N PHE A 232 0.99 -30.47 3.80
CA PHE A 232 -0.31 -31.09 4.00
C PHE A 232 -0.44 -32.41 3.24
N LYS A 233 -0.02 -32.45 1.96
CA LYS A 233 -0.04 -33.69 1.18
C LYS A 233 0.93 -34.73 1.71
N TRP A 234 2.13 -34.32 2.09
CA TRP A 234 3.09 -35.21 2.73
C TRP A 234 2.48 -35.83 3.99
N TYR A 235 1.83 -35.02 4.84
CA TYR A 235 1.17 -35.50 6.04
C TYR A 235 0.04 -36.50 5.71
N GLN A 236 -0.83 -36.17 4.75
CA GLN A 236 -1.93 -37.05 4.32
C GLN A 236 -1.44 -38.42 3.82
N ILE A 237 -0.32 -38.46 3.08
CA ILE A 237 0.23 -39.69 2.51
C ILE A 237 0.92 -40.56 3.57
N ASN A 238 1.60 -39.95 4.54
CA ASN A 238 2.34 -40.69 5.58
C ASN A 238 1.49 -41.04 6.81
N PHE A 239 0.41 -40.30 7.06
CA PHE A 239 -0.51 -40.52 8.18
C PHE A 239 -1.98 -40.63 7.71
N PRO A 240 -2.35 -41.63 6.89
CA PRO A 240 -3.69 -41.74 6.32
C PRO A 240 -4.78 -42.21 7.31
N HIS A 241 -4.43 -42.53 8.56
CA HIS A 241 -5.31 -43.17 9.56
C HIS A 241 -5.58 -42.33 10.82
N LEU A 242 -5.26 -41.04 10.79
CA LEU A 242 -5.68 -40.03 11.76
C LEU A 242 -6.72 -39.12 11.11
#